data_AF-A0A6N7M3T2-F1
#
_entry.id   AF-A0A6N7M3T2-F1
#
_cell.length_a   1.000
_cell.length_b   1.000
_cell.length_c   1.000
_cell.angle_alpha   90.00
_cell.angle_beta   90.00
_cell.angle_gamma   90.00
#
_symmetry.space_group_name_H-M   'P 1'
#
loop_
_entity.id
_entity.type
_entity.pdbx_description
1 polymer ?
#
loop_
_entity_poly.entity_id
_entity_poly.type
_entity_poly.pdbx_seq_one_letter_code
_entity_poly.pdbx_strand_id
1 'polypeptide(L)'
;NIPGMGFEEMDVNIANLSNIFGGKKKLKKTRISRAREILIAEEMDKLVDMEHVSELAIERVEEMGIIFLDEIDKIASKENRGGVDVSREGVQRDILPIVEGCKVNTRYGMVDTARRRPWLPYCPF
;
A
#
# COMPACT_ATOMS: atom_id res chain seq x y z
N ASN A 1 -53.88 -17.93 -6.99
CA ASN A 1 -52.58 -17.98 -6.30
C ASN A 1 -51.49 -17.92 -7.37
N ILE A 2 -50.94 -16.71 -7.53
CA ILE A 2 -49.66 -16.24 -8.12
C ILE A 2 -48.87 -17.19 -9.06
N PRO A 3 -48.55 -16.72 -10.27
CA PRO A 3 -47.20 -16.87 -10.81
C PRO A 3 -46.69 -15.50 -11.30
N GLY A 4 -46.07 -14.74 -10.40
CA GLY A 4 -45.51 -13.40 -10.69
C GLY A 4 -44.09 -13.20 -10.16
N MET A 5 -43.49 -14.20 -9.49
CA MET A 5 -42.23 -14.01 -8.75
C MET A 5 -40.96 -14.43 -9.52
N GLY A 6 -41.06 -14.89 -10.77
CA GLY A 6 -39.88 -15.33 -11.55
C GLY A 6 -39.32 -14.31 -12.54
N PHE A 7 -40.09 -13.28 -12.90
CA PHE A 7 -39.69 -12.33 -13.95
C PHE A 7 -38.89 -11.14 -13.39
N GLU A 8 -39.24 -10.66 -12.20
CA GLU A 8 -38.53 -9.56 -11.54
C GLU A 8 -37.11 -9.97 -11.12
N GLU A 9 -36.92 -11.19 -10.63
CA GLU A 9 -35.59 -11.69 -10.19
C GLU A 9 -34.64 -11.91 -11.39
N MET A 10 -35.17 -12.22 -12.57
CA MET A 10 -34.39 -12.37 -13.80
C MET A 10 -33.95 -11.01 -14.37
N ASP A 11 -34.78 -9.96 -14.22
CA ASP A 11 -34.49 -8.60 -14.69
C ASP A 11 -33.36 -7.94 -13.86
N VAL A 12 -33.34 -8.19 -12.54
CA VAL A 12 -32.26 -7.72 -11.65
C VAL A 12 -30.92 -8.41 -11.98
N ASN A 13 -30.95 -9.70 -12.34
CA ASN A 13 -29.76 -10.44 -12.75
C ASN A 13 -29.22 -9.99 -14.12
N ILE A 14 -30.09 -9.64 -15.08
CA ILE A 14 -29.71 -9.08 -16.38
C ILE A 14 -29.13 -7.67 -16.24
N ALA A 15 -29.71 -6.82 -15.37
CA ALA A 15 -29.17 -5.49 -15.10
C ALA A 15 -27.76 -5.54 -14.49
N ASN A 16 -27.51 -6.47 -13.56
CA ASN A 16 -26.18 -6.67 -12.97
C ASN A 16 -25.18 -7.28 -13.97
N LEU A 17 -25.62 -8.19 -14.84
CA LEU A 17 -24.77 -8.74 -15.90
C LEU A 17 -24.40 -7.69 -16.96
N SER A 18 -25.31 -6.76 -17.26
CA SER A 18 -25.05 -5.65 -18.19
C SER A 18 -24.04 -4.63 -17.63
N ASN A 19 -23.93 -4.50 -16.31
CA ASN A 19 -22.89 -3.69 -15.67
C ASN A 19 -21.50 -4.37 -15.73
N ILE A 20 -21.46 -5.72 -15.66
CA ILE A 20 -20.22 -6.51 -15.79
C ILE A 20 -19.69 -6.52 -17.24
N PHE A 21 -20.58 -6.50 -18.24
CA PHE A 21 -20.21 -6.49 -19.67
C PHE A 21 -20.00 -5.09 -20.28
N GLY A 22 -19.74 -4.07 -19.45
CA GLY A 22 -19.50 -2.71 -19.92
C GLY A 22 -20.81 -1.98 -20.21
N GLY A 23 -21.52 -1.63 -19.14
CA GLY A 23 -22.78 -0.90 -19.18
C GLY A 23 -22.73 0.29 -20.15
N LYS A 24 -23.83 0.49 -20.90
CA LYS A 24 -23.96 1.54 -21.91
C LYS A 24 -23.50 2.89 -21.33
N LYS A 25 -22.47 3.50 -21.94
CA LYS A 25 -21.98 4.84 -21.57
C LYS A 25 -23.15 5.83 -21.63
N LYS A 26 -23.58 6.34 -20.47
CA LYS A 26 -24.64 7.36 -20.42
C LYS A 26 -24.12 8.63 -21.08
N LEU A 27 -24.76 9.02 -22.19
CA LEU A 27 -24.44 10.25 -22.91
C LEU A 27 -24.81 11.46 -22.05
N LYS A 28 -23.79 12.20 -21.59
CA LYS A 28 -23.95 13.45 -20.85
C LYS A 28 -23.53 14.62 -21.74
N LYS A 29 -24.44 15.55 -22.03
CA LYS A 29 -24.11 16.79 -22.73
C LYS A 29 -23.41 17.75 -21.78
N THR A 30 -22.27 18.29 -22.18
CA THR A 30 -21.51 19.29 -21.42
C THR A 30 -20.80 20.24 -22.37
N ARG A 31 -20.28 21.37 -21.86
CA ARG A 31 -19.45 22.30 -22.65
C ARG A 31 -18.12 21.63 -23.01
N ILE A 32 -17.57 21.93 -24.18
CA ILE A 32 -16.31 21.34 -24.69
C ILE A 32 -15.16 21.50 -23.67
N SER A 33 -15.07 22.66 -23.02
CA SER A 33 -14.07 22.92 -21.97
C SER A 33 -14.16 21.92 -20.82
N ARG A 34 -15.37 21.67 -20.31
CA ARG A 34 -15.60 20.73 -19.21
C ARG A 34 -15.53 19.27 -19.65
N ALA A 35 -15.90 18.96 -20.90
CA ALA A 35 -15.76 17.62 -21.46
C ALA A 35 -14.30 17.17 -21.45
N ARG A 36 -13.38 18.07 -21.81
CA ARG A 36 -11.95 17.80 -21.85
C ARG A 36 -11.41 17.42 -20.46
N GLU A 37 -11.78 18.17 -19.42
CA GLU A 37 -11.37 17.88 -18.05
C GLU A 37 -11.87 16.51 -17.56
N ILE A 38 -13.14 16.19 -17.85
CA ILE A 38 -13.74 14.91 -17.45
C ILE A 38 -13.06 13.75 -18.17
N LEU A 39 -12.85 13.85 -19.48
CA LEU A 39 -12.21 12.79 -20.27
C LEU A 39 -10.75 12.57 -19.86
N ILE A 40 -10.01 13.64 -19.54
CA ILE A 40 -8.64 13.52 -19.03
C ILE A 40 -8.65 12.76 -17.70
N ALA A 41 -9.52 13.13 -16.75
CA ALA A 41 -9.61 12.42 -15.48
C ALA A 41 -9.96 10.94 -15.66
N GLU A 42 -10.94 10.62 -16.52
CA GLU A 42 -11.34 9.24 -16.82
C GLU A 42 -10.24 8.40 -17.47
N GLU A 43 -9.40 9.00 -18.33
CA GLU A 43 -8.26 8.29 -18.93
C GLU A 43 -7.09 8.19 -17.96
N MET A 44 -6.85 9.19 -17.12
CA MET A 44 -5.83 9.12 -16.06
C MET A 44 -6.12 7.99 -15.08
N ASP A 45 -7.38 7.83 -14.67
CA ASP A 45 -7.78 6.74 -13.76
C ASP A 45 -7.57 5.34 -14.36
N LYS A 46 -7.64 5.20 -15.69
CA LYS A 46 -7.37 3.93 -16.39
C LYS A 46 -5.89 3.65 -16.60
N LEU A 47 -5.07 4.70 -16.66
CA LEU A 47 -3.63 4.60 -16.94
C LEU A 47 -2.80 4.29 -15.69
N VAL A 48 -3.36 4.46 -14.49
CA VAL A 48 -2.66 4.16 -13.24
C VAL A 48 -2.75 2.66 -12.93
N ASP A 49 -1.66 1.95 -13.20
CA ASP A 49 -1.48 0.57 -12.76
C ASP A 49 -1.00 0.55 -11.30
N MET A 50 -1.92 0.23 -10.39
CA MET A 50 -1.64 0.15 -8.96
C MET A 50 -0.69 -1.00 -8.60
N GLU A 51 -0.62 -2.06 -9.42
CA GLU A 51 0.32 -3.16 -9.23
C GLU A 51 1.74 -2.67 -9.49
N HIS A 52 1.96 -2.02 -10.63
CA HIS A 52 3.25 -1.44 -10.98
C HIS A 52 3.71 -0.35 -9.98
N VAL A 53 2.79 0.48 -9.49
CA VAL A 53 3.09 1.48 -8.45
C VAL A 53 3.54 0.81 -7.15
N SER A 54 2.93 -0.32 -6.78
CA SER A 54 3.27 -1.06 -5.56
C SER A 54 4.66 -1.70 -5.66
N GLU A 55 4.98 -2.30 -6.81
CA GLU A 55 6.32 -2.85 -7.09
C GLU A 55 7.40 -1.76 -7.00
N LEU A 56 7.17 -0.63 -7.65
CA LEU A 56 8.10 0.50 -7.65
C LEU A 56 8.26 1.12 -6.26
N ALA A 57 7.19 1.13 -5.46
CA ALA A 57 7.25 1.60 -4.08
C ALA A 57 8.11 0.67 -3.22
N ILE A 58 7.95 -0.66 -3.36
CA ILE A 58 8.78 -1.65 -2.66
C ILE A 58 10.25 -1.47 -3.04
N GLU A 59 10.56 -1.43 -4.34
CA GLU A 59 11.94 -1.26 -4.82
C GLU A 59 12.59 0.00 -4.23
N ARG A 60 11.89 1.14 -4.23
CA ARG A 60 12.43 2.39 -3.67
C ARG A 60 12.66 2.34 -2.17
N VAL A 61 11.75 1.71 -1.42
CA VAL A 61 11.90 1.57 0.04
C VAL A 61 13.09 0.68 0.37
N GLU A 62 13.28 -0.39 -0.39
CA GLU A 62 14.40 -1.31 -0.20
C GLU A 62 15.75 -0.69 -0.58
N GLU A 63 15.81 0.12 -1.64
CA GLU A 63 17.07 0.72 -2.11
C GLU A 63 17.44 2.02 -1.39
N MET A 64 16.45 2.86 -1.07
CA MET A 64 16.64 4.25 -0.67
C MET A 64 15.90 4.62 0.63
N GLY A 65 15.24 3.65 1.27
CA GLY A 65 14.47 3.89 2.49
C GLY A 65 15.37 4.39 3.63
N ILE A 66 14.91 5.45 4.31
CA ILE A 66 15.58 6.02 5.47
C ILE A 66 14.65 5.89 6.67
N ILE A 67 15.15 5.31 7.76
CA ILE A 67 14.46 5.22 9.04
C ILE A 67 15.17 6.14 10.02
N PHE A 68 14.44 7.10 10.59
CA PHE A 68 14.94 7.97 11.65
C PHE A 68 14.43 7.48 13.00
N LEU A 69 15.35 7.09 13.88
CA LEU A 69 15.05 6.69 15.25
C LEU A 69 15.38 7.85 16.18
N ASP A 70 14.36 8.57 16.63
CA ASP A 70 14.51 9.64 17.61
C ASP A 70 14.62 9.06 19.03
N GLU A 71 15.31 9.78 19.91
CA GLU A 71 15.49 9.43 21.33
C GLU A 71 16.04 8.00 21.57
N ILE A 72 16.86 7.46 20.64
CA ILE A 72 17.48 6.14 20.76
C ILE A 72 18.38 6.02 22.01
N ASP A 73 18.87 7.14 22.50
CA ASP A 73 19.63 7.24 23.75
C ASP A 73 18.81 6.81 24.98
N LYS A 74 17.49 7.05 24.99
CA LYS A 74 16.61 6.62 26.10
C LYS A 74 16.48 5.11 26.22
N ILE A 75 16.69 4.38 25.13
CA ILE A 75 16.67 2.92 25.13
C ILE A 75 18.07 2.31 25.27
N ALA A 76 19.14 2.97 24.80
CA ALA A 76 20.50 2.42 24.73
C ALA A 76 21.29 2.38 26.07
N SER A 77 20.75 2.93 27.16
CA SER A 77 21.47 2.99 28.45
C SER A 77 21.69 1.60 29.06
N LYS A 78 22.96 1.20 29.20
CA LYS A 78 23.38 -0.02 29.91
C LYS A 78 23.14 0.11 31.42
N GLU A 79 22.57 -0.95 31.99
CA GLU A 79 22.61 -1.38 33.40
C GLU A 79 22.79 -0.27 34.45
N ASN A 80 21.71 0.13 35.10
CA ASN A 80 21.79 0.43 36.52
C ASN A 80 20.92 -0.60 37.26
N ARG A 81 21.60 -1.48 38.00
CA ARG A 81 21.04 -2.63 38.72
C ARG A 81 19.72 -2.30 39.42
N GLY A 82 18.63 -2.86 38.92
CA GLY A 82 17.45 -3.18 39.73
C GLY A 82 16.19 -2.41 39.40
N GLY A 83 15.35 -3.03 38.56
CA GLY A 83 13.91 -2.79 38.49
C GLY A 83 13.51 -1.69 37.51
N VAL A 84 12.67 -2.04 36.52
CA VAL A 84 12.15 -1.22 35.39
C VAL A 84 12.87 -1.43 34.03
N ASP A 85 13.81 -2.37 33.91
CA ASP A 85 14.58 -2.56 32.65
C ASP A 85 13.92 -3.45 31.57
N VAL A 86 12.89 -4.24 31.89
CA VAL A 86 12.32 -5.22 30.95
C VAL A 86 11.73 -4.58 29.68
N SER A 87 11.17 -3.37 29.81
CA SER A 87 10.59 -2.65 28.66
C SER A 87 11.63 -2.00 27.76
N ARG A 88 12.83 -1.70 28.25
CA ARG A 88 13.89 -1.03 27.46
C ARG A 88 14.71 -2.03 26.68
N GLU A 89 15.04 -3.16 27.31
CA GLU A 89 15.74 -4.28 26.67
C GLU A 89 14.87 -4.94 25.58
N GLY A 90 13.55 -5.04 25.80
CA GLY A 90 12.61 -5.54 24.80
C GLY A 90 12.59 -4.69 23.52
N VAL A 91 12.57 -3.37 23.64
CA VAL A 91 12.57 -2.47 22.48
C VAL A 91 13.87 -2.58 21.67
N GLN A 92 15.02 -2.72 22.33
CA GLN A 92 16.28 -2.96 21.61
C GLN A 92 16.23 -4.28 20.84
N ARG A 93 15.80 -5.38 21.48
CA ARG A 93 15.72 -6.69 20.83
C ARG A 93 14.78 -6.68 19.63
N ASP A 94 13.70 -5.91 19.72
CA ASP A 94 12.69 -5.85 18.67
C ASP A 94 13.13 -4.96 17.47
N ILE A 95 14.05 -4.02 17.68
CA ILE A 95 14.63 -3.19 16.61
C ILE A 95 15.75 -3.92 15.85
N LEU A 96 16.47 -4.85 16.51
CA LEU A 96 17.61 -5.58 15.90
C LEU A 96 17.27 -6.22 14.54
N PRO A 97 16.16 -6.96 14.36
CA PRO A 97 15.83 -7.56 13.07
C PRO A 97 15.71 -6.54 11.93
N ILE A 98 15.21 -5.34 12.21
CA ILE A 98 15.03 -4.30 11.19
C ILE A 98 16.40 -3.76 10.75
N VAL A 99 17.33 -3.59 11.69
CA VAL A 99 18.69 -3.07 11.46
C VAL A 99 19.61 -4.12 10.82
N GLU A 100 19.51 -5.36 11.26
CA GLU A 100 20.30 -6.49 10.76
C GLU A 100 19.81 -6.97 9.38
N GLY A 101 18.53 -6.76 9.08
CA GLY A 101 17.89 -7.14 7.84
C GLY A 101 16.78 -8.17 8.05
N CYS A 102 15.55 -7.79 7.74
CA CYS A 102 14.39 -8.67 7.83
C CYS A 102 13.39 -8.42 6.72
N LYS A 103 12.49 -9.39 6.52
CA LYS A 103 11.37 -9.27 5.58
C LYS A 103 10.12 -8.86 6.34
N VAL A 104 9.57 -7.70 5.99
CA VAL A 104 8.39 -7.11 6.62
C VAL A 104 7.22 -7.16 5.65
N ASN A 105 6.09 -7.70 6.10
CA ASN A 105 4.88 -7.74 5.30
C ASN A 105 4.15 -6.39 5.38
N THR A 106 3.92 -5.75 4.25
CA THR A 106 3.18 -4.49 4.15
C THR A 106 1.90 -4.67 3.32
N ARG A 107 1.03 -3.65 3.31
CA ARG A 107 -0.18 -3.66 2.46
C ARG A 107 0.12 -3.69 0.96
N TYR A 108 1.33 -3.30 0.57
CA TYR A 108 1.77 -3.22 -0.82
C TYR A 108 2.61 -4.43 -1.25
N GLY A 109 2.99 -5.29 -0.28
CA GLY A 109 3.78 -6.51 -0.51
C GLY A 109 4.88 -6.69 0.53
N MET A 110 5.74 -7.69 0.29
CA MET A 110 6.88 -7.98 1.15
C MET A 110 8.03 -7.01 0.87
N VAL A 111 8.59 -6.41 1.93
CA VAL A 111 9.73 -5.50 1.86
C VAL A 111 10.92 -6.14 2.56
N ASP A 112 12.07 -6.19 1.90
CA ASP A 112 13.33 -6.69 2.47
C ASP A 112 14.24 -5.53 2.89
N THR A 113 14.42 -5.35 4.21
CA THR A 113 15.27 -4.26 4.75
C THR A 113 16.76 -4.52 4.58
N ALA A 114 17.16 -5.75 4.21
CA ALA A 114 18.57 -6.14 4.00
C ALA A 114 19.06 -5.88 2.57
N ARG A 115 18.16 -5.50 1.65
CA ARG A 115 18.42 -5.40 0.21
C ARG A 115 19.39 -4.26 -0.11
N ARG A 116 20.69 -4.52 0.02
CA ARG A 116 21.76 -3.59 -0.38
C ARG A 116 22.26 -3.90 -1.79
N ARG A 117 22.44 -2.86 -2.61
CA ARG A 117 23.29 -2.97 -3.80
C ARG A 117 24.77 -3.06 -3.35
N PRO A 118 25.58 -3.94 -3.95
CA PRO A 118 26.99 -4.15 -3.57
C PRO A 118 27.90 -2.91 -3.71
N TRP A 119 27.36 -1.80 -4.22
CA TRP A 119 28.06 -0.54 -4.49
C TRP A 119 27.72 0.61 -3.52
N LEU A 120 26.94 0.35 -2.46
CA LEU A 120 26.79 1.29 -1.34
C LEU A 120 27.71 0.85 -0.19
N PRO A 121 29.02 1.14 -0.27
CA PRO A 121 29.87 1.04 0.89
C PRO A 121 29.42 2.16 1.82
N TYR A 122 29.15 1.85 3.09
CA TYR A 122 28.84 2.84 4.13
C TYR A 122 27.46 3.50 4.04
N CYS A 123 26.47 2.86 4.66
CA CYS A 123 25.68 3.58 5.64
C CYS A 123 26.35 3.26 7.00
N PRO A 124 27.23 4.13 7.52
CA PRO A 124 27.79 3.93 8.85
C PRO A 124 26.67 4.27 9.84
N PHE A 125 26.25 3.29 10.63
CA PHE A 125 25.77 3.59 11.97
C PHE A 125 26.94 4.09 12.82
#